data_AF-A0A963TR54-F1
#
_entry.id   AF-A0A963TR54-F1
#
_cell.length_a   1.000
_cell.length_b   1.000
_cell.length_c   1.000
_cell.angle_alpha   90.00
_cell.angle_beta   90.00
_cell.angle_gamma   90.00
#
_symmetry.space_group_name_H-M   'P 1'
#
loop_
_entity.id
_entity.type
_entity.pdbx_description
1 polymer ?
#
loop_
_entity_poly.entity_id
_entity_poly.type
_entity_poly.pdbx_seq_one_letter_code
_entity_poly.pdbx_strand_id
1 'polypeptide(L)'
;MKIDAMQFGSKARTLIALEGRVASARVLPAQVFTLTQWRADPDTILGQIRDTFAGQRLAVRSSAAGEDSTAASMAGKYLTVLNVEAGATETGAAENGDARAGGSLRDAVERVIASYPADGRDHDVLIQPMLNGARLSGVAFNRDPQSGSAYRVVNYAYGSDTTAVTGGAAETLTFVAAPGASAPDGDLTRVLALLDELENLFAGAPLDVEFAIDVDALYVLQVRPLIVQATAALASSADFAAQLDRIAAKIEAAQTPHPFLCGRSTVFGVMPDWNPAEIIGVRPRPLALSLYRDLVTDGIWAYQRDNYGYRNLRSFPLVVHFAGQPYVDVRVSFNSFIPKSVVPELADRLVDHYIDRLTAAPALHDKVEFEIVMSCATFDLPARLKDLAAHGFSADDCEHLTLSLRDLTNRIVNAKSGLWRVDRAKIDILAARRPQIENSALDPLARIYWLLEDCKRYGTLPFAGLARAGFIAMQMLRSLVAVGVLSDQDHDAFLTGVETVSGQFVRDLADLSREDFLKHYGHLRPGTYDLMSPRYDEAPDLYLGTATPSKVRSPRQAFIPTTAQQKDIASHLGALGLDMSVDDLFAFLRAGIELRELAKFEFTRNLS
;
A
#
# COMPACT_ATOMS: atom_id res chain seq x y z
N MET A 1 -26.42 -38.95 -0.13
CA MET A 1 -26.43 -39.06 -1.61
C MET A 1 -25.21 -38.30 -2.09
N LYS A 2 -24.20 -38.94 -2.69
CA LYS A 2 -23.07 -38.19 -3.26
C LYS A 2 -23.61 -37.44 -4.47
N ILE A 3 -23.63 -36.11 -4.41
CA ILE A 3 -23.89 -35.28 -5.58
C ILE A 3 -22.67 -35.47 -6.48
N ASP A 4 -22.86 -35.97 -7.70
CA ASP A 4 -21.77 -36.05 -8.67
C ASP A 4 -21.25 -34.64 -8.94
N ALA A 5 -19.94 -34.47 -8.81
CA ALA A 5 -19.28 -33.19 -9.03
C ALA A 5 -19.52 -32.70 -10.47
N MET A 6 -19.88 -31.43 -10.60
CA MET A 6 -20.05 -30.79 -11.91
C MET A 6 -18.69 -30.64 -12.60
N GLN A 7 -18.69 -30.87 -13.92
CA GLN A 7 -17.55 -30.61 -14.78
C GLN A 7 -17.73 -29.27 -15.49
N PHE A 8 -16.64 -28.55 -15.71
CA PHE A 8 -16.65 -27.31 -16.48
C PHE A 8 -16.84 -27.61 -17.96
N GLY A 9 -17.78 -26.89 -18.59
CA GLY A 9 -17.93 -26.81 -20.03
C GLY A 9 -17.48 -25.44 -20.57
N SER A 10 -17.94 -25.07 -21.77
CA SER A 10 -17.86 -23.68 -22.23
C SER A 10 -18.62 -22.76 -21.28
N LYS A 11 -18.37 -21.45 -21.33
CA LYS A 11 -19.06 -20.43 -20.53
C LYS A 11 -20.58 -20.64 -20.51
N ALA A 12 -21.17 -20.86 -21.68
CA ALA A 12 -22.60 -21.08 -21.86
C ALA A 12 -23.08 -22.39 -21.23
N ARG A 13 -22.34 -23.49 -21.45
CA ARG A 13 -22.71 -24.82 -20.96
C ARG A 13 -22.60 -24.92 -19.45
N THR A 14 -21.58 -24.30 -18.86
CA THR A 14 -21.41 -24.21 -17.40
C THR A 14 -22.58 -23.45 -16.78
N LEU A 15 -22.97 -22.31 -17.36
CA LEU A 15 -24.08 -21.50 -16.84
C LEU A 15 -25.43 -22.23 -16.92
N ILE A 16 -25.74 -22.87 -18.06
CA ILE A 16 -26.96 -23.68 -18.21
C ILE A 16 -26.97 -24.85 -17.22
N ALA A 17 -25.84 -25.52 -17.01
CA ALA A 17 -25.77 -26.67 -16.11
C ALA A 17 -26.03 -26.29 -14.64
N LEU A 18 -25.87 -25.01 -14.27
CA LEU A 18 -26.19 -24.48 -12.94
C LEU A 18 -27.69 -24.20 -12.75
N GLU A 19 -28.44 -24.03 -13.84
CA GLU A 19 -29.88 -23.80 -13.78
C GLU A 19 -30.59 -24.98 -13.10
N GLY A 20 -31.35 -24.67 -12.04
CA GLY A 20 -32.03 -25.68 -11.22
C GLY A 20 -31.13 -26.49 -10.27
N ARG A 21 -29.81 -26.20 -10.22
CA ARG A 21 -28.86 -26.84 -9.29
C ARG A 21 -28.34 -25.90 -8.21
N VAL A 22 -28.36 -24.60 -8.44
CA VAL A 22 -27.97 -23.56 -7.47
C VAL A 22 -29.23 -23.04 -6.77
N ALA A 23 -29.26 -23.12 -5.45
CA ALA A 23 -30.37 -22.65 -4.62
C ALA A 23 -30.15 -21.24 -4.06
N SER A 24 -28.89 -20.84 -3.87
CA SER A 24 -28.51 -19.52 -3.31
C SER A 24 -28.66 -18.35 -4.28
N ALA A 25 -28.80 -18.62 -5.58
CA ALA A 25 -28.87 -17.62 -6.63
C ALA A 25 -29.72 -18.11 -7.81
N ARG A 26 -30.15 -17.17 -8.64
CA ARG A 26 -30.87 -17.42 -9.88
C ARG A 26 -29.91 -17.42 -11.07
N VAL A 27 -30.17 -18.28 -12.05
CA VAL A 27 -29.56 -18.18 -13.37
C VAL A 27 -30.62 -17.63 -14.31
N LEU A 28 -30.29 -16.60 -15.09
CA LEU A 28 -31.24 -16.08 -16.07
C LEU A 28 -31.47 -17.10 -17.19
N PRO A 29 -32.71 -17.24 -17.70
CA PRO A 29 -33.00 -18.14 -18.80
C PRO A 29 -32.05 -17.89 -19.97
N ALA A 30 -31.54 -18.96 -20.56
CA ALA A 30 -30.51 -18.90 -21.59
C ALA A 30 -30.88 -19.75 -22.81
N GLN A 31 -30.58 -19.23 -24.00
CA GLN A 31 -30.54 -20.03 -25.22
C GLN A 31 -29.12 -20.12 -25.75
N VAL A 32 -28.75 -21.31 -26.20
CA VAL A 32 -27.41 -21.59 -26.73
C VAL A 32 -27.51 -22.38 -28.01
N PHE A 33 -26.77 -21.93 -29.02
CA PHE A 33 -26.62 -22.62 -30.29
C PHE A 33 -25.16 -22.60 -30.73
N THR A 34 -24.79 -23.60 -31.52
CA THR A 34 -23.45 -23.77 -32.08
C THR A 34 -23.29 -23.00 -33.40
N LEU A 35 -22.05 -22.77 -33.83
CA LEU A 35 -21.77 -22.21 -35.16
C LEU A 35 -22.30 -23.10 -36.27
N THR A 36 -22.24 -24.43 -36.11
CA THR A 36 -22.82 -25.39 -37.05
C THR A 36 -24.33 -25.21 -37.18
N GLN A 37 -25.06 -25.09 -36.06
CA GLN A 37 -26.50 -24.85 -36.08
C GLN A 37 -26.84 -23.50 -36.72
N TRP A 38 -26.09 -22.44 -36.39
CA TRP A 38 -26.29 -21.12 -36.98
C TRP A 38 -26.10 -21.10 -38.50
N ARG A 39 -25.08 -21.81 -39.01
CA ARG A 39 -24.81 -21.90 -40.44
C ARG A 39 -25.85 -22.73 -41.19
N ALA A 40 -26.47 -23.70 -40.52
CA ALA A 40 -27.46 -24.57 -41.12
C ALA A 40 -28.81 -23.86 -41.29
N ASP A 41 -29.30 -23.17 -40.24
CA ASP A 41 -30.61 -22.50 -40.27
C ASP A 41 -30.69 -21.33 -39.26
N PRO A 42 -30.17 -20.15 -39.63
CA PRO A 42 -30.17 -18.99 -38.73
C PRO A 42 -31.58 -18.43 -38.50
N ASP A 43 -32.51 -18.57 -39.46
CA ASP A 43 -33.83 -17.96 -39.38
C ASP A 43 -34.72 -18.71 -38.37
N THR A 44 -34.63 -20.05 -38.32
CA THR A 44 -35.28 -20.84 -37.26
C THR A 44 -34.76 -20.48 -35.87
N ILE A 45 -33.44 -20.31 -35.71
CA ILE A 45 -32.84 -19.91 -34.43
C ILE A 45 -33.32 -18.51 -34.01
N LEU A 46 -33.30 -17.55 -34.94
CA LEU A 46 -33.80 -16.19 -34.68
C LEU A 46 -35.28 -16.20 -34.29
N GLY A 47 -36.11 -17.03 -34.94
CA GLY A 47 -37.51 -17.23 -34.58
C GLY A 47 -37.67 -17.73 -33.13
N GLN A 48 -36.92 -18.78 -32.77
CA GLN A 48 -36.95 -19.34 -31.41
C GLN A 48 -36.50 -18.34 -30.33
N ILE A 49 -35.48 -17.53 -30.60
CA ILE A 49 -35.01 -16.48 -29.68
C ILE A 49 -36.11 -15.41 -29.52
N ARG A 50 -36.71 -14.96 -30.62
CA ARG A 50 -37.80 -13.96 -30.61
C ARG A 50 -39.00 -14.43 -29.82
N ASP A 51 -39.41 -15.68 -30.02
CA ASP A 51 -40.58 -16.24 -29.33
C ASP A 51 -40.30 -16.40 -27.83
N THR A 52 -39.10 -16.83 -27.45
CA THR A 52 -38.75 -17.10 -26.05
C THR A 52 -38.54 -15.81 -25.25
N PHE A 53 -37.96 -14.79 -25.87
CA PHE A 53 -37.60 -13.54 -25.20
C PHE A 53 -38.37 -12.32 -25.73
N ALA A 54 -39.61 -12.55 -26.18
CA ALA A 54 -40.46 -11.52 -26.76
C ALA A 54 -40.54 -10.27 -25.87
N GLY A 55 -40.28 -9.09 -26.45
CA GLY A 55 -40.33 -7.80 -25.76
C GLY A 55 -39.17 -7.52 -24.78
N GLN A 56 -38.18 -8.40 -24.67
CA GLN A 56 -37.03 -8.22 -23.78
C GLN A 56 -35.81 -7.69 -24.53
N ARG A 57 -34.90 -7.08 -23.77
CA ARG A 57 -33.55 -6.75 -24.23
C ARG A 57 -32.58 -7.85 -23.84
N LEU A 58 -31.65 -8.15 -24.73
CA LEU A 58 -30.80 -9.32 -24.70
C LEU A 58 -29.32 -8.95 -24.63
N ALA A 59 -28.55 -9.82 -23.98
CA ALA A 59 -27.11 -9.91 -24.10
C ALA A 59 -26.77 -11.07 -25.04
N VAL A 60 -26.03 -10.76 -26.11
CA VAL A 60 -25.46 -11.74 -27.04
C VAL A 60 -23.99 -11.92 -26.68
N ARG A 61 -23.67 -13.06 -26.06
CA ARG A 61 -22.38 -13.32 -25.42
C ARG A 61 -21.64 -14.41 -26.18
N SER A 62 -20.33 -14.21 -26.33
CA SER A 62 -19.43 -15.26 -26.80
C SER A 62 -19.29 -16.38 -25.77
N SER A 63 -19.07 -17.60 -26.26
CA SER A 63 -18.77 -18.81 -25.48
C SER A 63 -17.96 -19.79 -26.33
N ALA A 64 -16.69 -19.47 -26.57
CA ALA A 64 -15.81 -20.29 -27.38
C ALA A 64 -15.48 -21.64 -26.70
N ALA A 65 -15.48 -22.71 -27.49
CA ALA A 65 -14.91 -23.99 -27.09
C ALA A 65 -13.45 -23.83 -26.60
N GLY A 66 -13.17 -24.26 -25.36
CA GLY A 66 -11.85 -24.12 -24.74
C GLY A 66 -11.46 -22.67 -24.39
N GLU A 67 -12.43 -21.76 -24.27
CA GLU A 67 -12.22 -20.39 -23.76
C GLU A 67 -11.78 -20.38 -22.30
N ASP A 68 -12.39 -21.23 -21.49
CA ASP A 68 -12.06 -21.44 -20.10
C ASP A 68 -11.70 -22.92 -19.90
N SER A 69 -10.53 -23.15 -19.30
CA SER A 69 -10.03 -24.47 -18.94
C SER A 69 -9.40 -24.42 -17.55
N THR A 70 -8.94 -25.55 -17.03
CA THR A 70 -8.15 -25.59 -15.79
C THR A 70 -6.70 -25.09 -15.98
N ALA A 71 -6.26 -24.83 -17.21
CA ALA A 71 -4.87 -24.44 -17.52
C ALA A 71 -4.74 -23.01 -18.07
N ALA A 72 -5.78 -22.48 -18.70
CA ALA A 72 -5.81 -21.14 -19.28
C ALA A 72 -7.26 -20.61 -19.34
N SER A 73 -7.42 -19.30 -19.15
CA SER A 73 -8.67 -18.57 -19.39
C SER A 73 -8.42 -17.46 -20.42
N MET A 74 -9.38 -17.27 -21.33
CA MET A 74 -9.40 -16.20 -22.32
C MET A 74 -10.47 -15.14 -21.99
N ALA A 75 -10.62 -14.83 -20.70
CA ALA A 75 -11.57 -13.83 -20.20
C ALA A 75 -11.53 -12.52 -21.00
N GLY A 76 -12.71 -12.06 -21.46
CA GLY A 76 -12.87 -10.79 -22.17
C GLY A 76 -12.26 -10.72 -23.57
N LYS A 77 -11.75 -11.85 -24.11
CA LYS A 77 -11.11 -11.90 -25.44
C LYS A 77 -12.10 -11.73 -26.59
N TYR A 78 -13.30 -12.27 -26.44
CA TYR A 78 -14.31 -12.33 -27.50
C TYR A 78 -15.45 -11.34 -27.25
N LEU A 79 -16.14 -10.94 -28.31
CA LEU A 79 -17.11 -9.86 -28.26
C LEU A 79 -18.36 -10.29 -27.46
N THR A 80 -18.89 -9.35 -26.68
CA THR A 80 -20.25 -9.42 -26.12
C THR A 80 -20.98 -8.16 -26.58
N VAL A 81 -22.19 -8.33 -27.11
CA VAL A 81 -23.08 -7.23 -27.53
C VAL A 81 -24.24 -7.17 -26.54
N LEU A 82 -24.41 -6.01 -25.90
CA LEU A 82 -25.44 -5.81 -24.88
C LEU A 82 -26.63 -5.04 -25.44
N ASN A 83 -27.75 -5.09 -24.73
CA ASN A 83 -28.91 -4.22 -24.96
C ASN A 83 -29.58 -4.40 -26.34
N VAL A 84 -29.60 -5.63 -26.86
CA VAL A 84 -30.17 -5.99 -28.17
C VAL A 84 -31.67 -6.29 -28.02
N GLU A 85 -32.55 -5.61 -28.74
CA GLU A 85 -33.99 -5.92 -28.69
C GLU A 85 -34.29 -7.24 -29.42
N ALA A 86 -34.99 -8.16 -28.75
CA ALA A 86 -35.32 -9.47 -29.33
C ALA A 86 -36.07 -9.35 -30.67
N GLY A 87 -36.97 -8.35 -30.79
CA GLY A 87 -37.80 -8.10 -31.97
C GLY A 87 -37.16 -7.21 -33.04
N ALA A 88 -35.91 -6.76 -32.90
CA ALA A 88 -35.30 -5.86 -33.87
C ALA A 88 -35.09 -6.56 -35.23
N THR A 89 -35.79 -6.07 -36.26
CA THR A 89 -35.71 -6.56 -37.65
C THR A 89 -34.95 -5.63 -38.58
N GLU A 90 -34.70 -4.39 -38.17
CA GLU A 90 -34.00 -3.39 -38.98
C GLU A 90 -32.57 -3.18 -38.52
N THR A 91 -31.66 -3.00 -39.48
CA THR A 91 -30.25 -2.65 -39.27
C THR A 91 -30.14 -1.20 -38.83
N GLY A 92 -30.46 -0.90 -37.58
CA GLY A 92 -30.09 0.36 -36.95
C GLY A 92 -28.58 0.38 -36.74
N ALA A 93 -27.86 1.28 -37.41
CA ALA A 93 -26.43 1.47 -37.18
C ALA A 93 -26.20 1.75 -35.68
N ALA A 94 -25.11 1.21 -35.12
CA ALA A 94 -24.69 1.54 -33.76
C ALA A 94 -24.62 3.07 -33.63
N GLU A 95 -25.51 3.68 -32.83
CA GLU A 95 -25.75 5.13 -32.83
C GLU A 95 -24.49 5.95 -32.55
N ASN A 96 -23.38 5.33 -32.10
CA ASN A 96 -22.12 5.99 -31.78
C ASN A 96 -20.84 5.22 -32.18
N GLY A 97 -20.89 4.27 -33.12
CA GLY A 97 -19.69 3.50 -33.54
C GLY A 97 -19.15 2.51 -32.48
N ASP A 98 -19.90 2.27 -31.41
CA ASP A 98 -19.54 1.31 -30.36
C ASP A 98 -19.83 -0.14 -30.81
N ALA A 99 -18.76 -0.94 -30.86
CA ALA A 99 -18.82 -2.35 -31.18
C ALA A 99 -19.61 -3.20 -30.15
N ARG A 100 -20.05 -2.63 -29.03
CA ARG A 100 -20.77 -3.33 -27.95
C ARG A 100 -22.24 -2.95 -27.80
N ALA A 101 -22.72 -1.97 -28.57
CA ALA A 101 -24.08 -1.44 -28.47
C ALA A 101 -24.91 -1.64 -29.75
N GLY A 102 -26.14 -2.13 -29.58
CA GLY A 102 -27.21 -2.10 -30.59
C GLY A 102 -26.97 -2.88 -31.90
N GLY A 103 -27.96 -2.83 -32.79
CA GLY A 103 -28.05 -3.56 -34.06
C GLY A 103 -29.23 -4.55 -34.09
N SER A 104 -29.52 -5.14 -35.25
CA SER A 104 -30.48 -6.24 -35.31
C SER A 104 -29.93 -7.45 -34.54
N LEU A 105 -30.81 -8.34 -34.07
CA LEU A 105 -30.39 -9.57 -33.37
C LEU A 105 -29.43 -10.40 -34.23
N ARG A 106 -29.66 -10.45 -35.54
CA ARG A 106 -28.78 -11.13 -36.50
C ARG A 106 -27.39 -10.50 -36.53
N ASP A 107 -27.31 -9.17 -36.65
CA ASP A 107 -26.03 -8.46 -36.71
C ASP A 107 -25.22 -8.67 -35.41
N ALA A 108 -25.90 -8.62 -34.26
CA ALA A 108 -25.26 -8.86 -32.97
C ALA A 108 -24.66 -10.28 -32.90
N VAL A 109 -25.41 -11.30 -33.34
CA VAL A 109 -24.90 -12.68 -33.41
C VAL A 109 -23.74 -12.79 -34.38
N GLU A 110 -23.85 -12.24 -35.60
CA GLU A 110 -22.80 -12.30 -36.61
C GLU A 110 -21.50 -11.60 -36.14
N ARG A 111 -21.60 -10.48 -35.44
CA ARG A 111 -20.45 -9.78 -34.83
C ARG A 111 -19.78 -10.61 -33.75
N VAL A 112 -20.55 -11.28 -32.89
CA VAL A 112 -20.00 -12.19 -31.88
C VAL A 112 -19.28 -13.37 -32.56
N ILE A 113 -19.90 -13.97 -33.57
CA ILE A 113 -19.29 -15.06 -34.34
C ILE A 113 -17.99 -14.62 -35.02
N ALA A 114 -17.97 -13.41 -35.60
CA ALA A 114 -16.79 -12.86 -36.25
C ALA A 114 -15.61 -12.60 -35.29
N SER A 115 -15.87 -12.52 -33.98
CA SER A 115 -14.81 -12.36 -32.98
C SER A 115 -14.05 -13.66 -32.68
N TYR A 116 -14.59 -14.82 -33.05
CA TYR A 116 -13.98 -16.12 -32.76
C TYR A 116 -12.71 -16.41 -33.58
N PRO A 117 -11.81 -17.24 -33.04
CA PRO A 117 -10.61 -17.66 -33.77
C PRO A 117 -11.00 -18.59 -34.93
N ALA A 118 -10.28 -18.49 -36.04
CA ALA A 118 -10.44 -19.40 -37.18
C ALA A 118 -9.71 -20.74 -36.93
N ASP A 119 -10.14 -21.49 -35.90
CA ASP A 119 -9.47 -22.71 -35.45
C ASP A 119 -10.23 -24.01 -35.77
N GLY A 120 -11.34 -23.90 -36.50
CA GLY A 120 -12.15 -25.04 -36.94
C GLY A 120 -12.99 -25.70 -35.85
N ARG A 121 -13.02 -25.16 -34.63
CA ARG A 121 -13.88 -25.64 -33.54
C ARG A 121 -15.30 -25.13 -33.68
N ASP A 122 -16.24 -25.90 -33.14
CA ASP A 122 -17.64 -25.50 -33.07
C ASP A 122 -17.89 -24.73 -31.77
N HIS A 123 -17.95 -23.40 -31.87
CA HIS A 123 -18.14 -22.50 -30.72
C HIS A 123 -19.63 -22.31 -30.41
N ASP A 124 -19.97 -22.05 -29.14
CA ASP A 124 -21.34 -21.74 -28.72
C ASP A 124 -21.57 -20.22 -28.78
N VAL A 125 -22.79 -19.77 -29.07
CA VAL A 125 -23.26 -18.40 -28.82
C VAL A 125 -24.33 -18.45 -27.74
N LEU A 126 -24.21 -17.59 -26.72
CA LEU A 126 -25.12 -17.53 -25.57
C LEU A 126 -26.01 -16.30 -25.67
N ILE A 127 -27.32 -16.51 -25.58
CA ILE A 127 -28.34 -15.46 -25.54
C ILE A 127 -29.02 -15.48 -24.18
N GLN A 128 -29.02 -14.34 -23.48
CA GLN A 128 -29.70 -14.17 -22.20
C GLN A 128 -30.45 -12.83 -22.15
N PRO A 129 -31.52 -12.71 -21.36
CA PRO A 129 -32.11 -11.41 -21.09
C PRO A 129 -31.14 -10.53 -20.30
N MET A 130 -31.20 -9.22 -20.52
CA MET A 130 -30.49 -8.24 -19.71
C MET A 130 -31.10 -8.20 -18.31
N LEU A 131 -30.24 -8.26 -17.28
CA LEU A 131 -30.69 -8.01 -15.91
C LEU A 131 -30.95 -6.51 -15.75
N ASN A 132 -32.22 -6.14 -15.60
CA ASN A 132 -32.62 -4.76 -15.32
C ASN A 132 -32.71 -4.55 -13.80
N GLY A 133 -32.34 -3.36 -13.34
CA GLY A 133 -32.50 -3.00 -11.92
C GLY A 133 -31.49 -3.65 -10.97
N ALA A 134 -30.33 -4.09 -11.48
CA ALA A 134 -29.19 -4.40 -10.63
C ALA A 134 -28.88 -3.18 -9.75
N ARG A 135 -28.63 -3.42 -8.47
CA ARG A 135 -28.18 -2.39 -7.51
C ARG A 135 -26.76 -2.65 -7.02
N LEU A 136 -26.27 -3.87 -7.23
CA LEU A 136 -24.91 -4.29 -6.91
C LEU A 136 -24.50 -5.36 -7.91
N SER A 137 -23.27 -5.29 -8.41
CA SER A 137 -22.69 -6.36 -9.23
C SER A 137 -21.21 -6.48 -8.97
N GLY A 138 -20.63 -7.63 -9.29
CA GLY A 138 -19.23 -7.85 -9.04
C GLY A 138 -18.68 -9.18 -9.51
N VAL A 139 -17.43 -9.41 -9.11
CA VAL A 139 -16.70 -10.65 -9.33
C VAL A 139 -16.31 -11.21 -7.96
N ALA A 140 -16.66 -12.46 -7.72
CA ALA A 140 -16.42 -13.17 -6.48
C ALA A 140 -15.53 -14.39 -6.73
N PHE A 141 -14.56 -14.57 -5.86
CA PHE A 141 -13.59 -15.66 -5.91
C PHE A 141 -13.69 -16.47 -4.63
N ASN A 142 -13.76 -17.80 -4.75
CA ASN A 142 -13.73 -18.67 -3.57
C ASN A 142 -12.29 -18.92 -3.06
N ARG A 143 -11.28 -18.42 -3.78
CA ARG A 143 -9.86 -18.40 -3.39
C ARG A 143 -9.29 -17.03 -3.75
N ASP A 144 -8.23 -16.62 -3.08
CA ASP A 144 -7.53 -15.39 -3.44
C ASP A 144 -6.97 -15.52 -4.88
N PRO A 145 -7.33 -14.63 -5.82
CA PRO A 145 -6.93 -14.76 -7.22
C PRO A 145 -5.43 -14.56 -7.46
N GLN A 146 -4.71 -13.95 -6.51
CA GLN A 146 -3.26 -13.72 -6.64
C GLN A 146 -2.44 -14.89 -6.10
N SER A 147 -2.82 -15.44 -4.94
CA SER A 147 -2.04 -16.43 -4.20
C SER A 147 -2.66 -17.82 -4.14
N GLY A 148 -3.95 -17.97 -4.46
CA GLY A 148 -4.71 -19.20 -4.26
C GLY A 148 -5.04 -19.52 -2.81
N SER A 149 -4.69 -18.64 -1.88
CA SER A 149 -5.03 -18.80 -0.45
C SER A 149 -6.52 -18.98 -0.26
N ALA A 150 -6.92 -19.64 0.82
CA ALA A 150 -8.32 -19.99 1.08
C ALA A 150 -9.22 -18.80 1.47
N TYR A 151 -8.94 -17.58 1.00
CA TYR A 151 -9.81 -16.42 1.21
C TYR A 151 -10.94 -16.38 0.19
N ARG A 152 -12.14 -16.00 0.63
CA ARG A 152 -13.20 -15.49 -0.23
C ARG A 152 -12.90 -14.04 -0.53
N VAL A 153 -12.86 -13.67 -1.82
CA VAL A 153 -12.61 -12.29 -2.26
C VAL A 153 -13.77 -11.85 -3.12
N VAL A 154 -14.43 -10.75 -2.78
CA VAL A 154 -15.56 -10.19 -3.52
C VAL A 154 -15.24 -8.76 -3.91
N ASN A 155 -15.06 -8.52 -5.20
CA ASN A 155 -14.93 -7.18 -5.77
C ASN A 155 -16.28 -6.75 -6.33
N TYR A 156 -16.84 -5.63 -5.87
CA TYR A 156 -18.19 -5.22 -6.23
C TYR A 156 -18.32 -3.71 -6.37
N ALA A 157 -19.34 -3.28 -7.11
CA ALA A 157 -19.73 -1.88 -7.25
C ALA A 157 -21.25 -1.75 -7.06
N TYR A 158 -21.67 -0.61 -6.51
CA TYR A 158 -23.09 -0.26 -6.46
C TYR A 158 -23.53 0.40 -7.77
N GLY A 159 -24.78 0.16 -8.15
CA GLY A 159 -25.38 0.69 -9.37
C GLY A 159 -25.88 -0.39 -10.32
N SER A 160 -26.43 0.06 -11.45
CA SER A 160 -27.08 -0.78 -12.45
C SER A 160 -26.16 -1.31 -13.54
N ASP A 161 -24.94 -0.80 -13.63
CA ASP A 161 -23.95 -1.27 -14.59
C ASP A 161 -23.30 -2.56 -14.09
N THR A 162 -23.76 -3.69 -14.64
CA THR A 162 -23.21 -5.02 -14.32
C THR A 162 -21.80 -5.25 -14.85
N THR A 163 -21.27 -4.32 -15.66
CA THR A 163 -19.92 -4.42 -16.24
C THR A 163 -18.88 -3.59 -15.49
N ALA A 164 -19.29 -2.76 -14.51
CA ALA A 164 -18.44 -1.79 -13.84
C ALA A 164 -17.12 -2.40 -13.29
N VAL A 165 -17.21 -3.58 -12.64
CA VAL A 165 -16.02 -4.26 -12.09
C VAL A 165 -15.16 -4.88 -13.21
N THR A 166 -15.78 -5.56 -14.17
CA THR A 166 -15.07 -6.21 -15.29
C THR A 166 -14.50 -5.22 -16.32
N GLY A 167 -15.05 -4.01 -16.38
CA GLY A 167 -14.65 -2.93 -17.27
C GLY A 167 -13.64 -1.95 -16.67
N GLY A 168 -13.29 -2.09 -15.38
CA GLY A 168 -12.31 -1.26 -14.70
C GLY A 168 -12.82 0.12 -14.26
N ALA A 169 -14.06 0.23 -13.80
CA ALA A 169 -14.63 1.48 -13.29
C ALA A 169 -13.90 1.99 -12.02
N ALA A 170 -13.96 3.31 -11.79
CA ALA A 170 -13.15 4.01 -10.79
C ALA A 170 -13.52 3.75 -9.32
N GLU A 171 -14.76 3.32 -9.03
CA GLU A 171 -15.23 3.07 -7.65
C GLU A 171 -15.62 1.59 -7.48
N THR A 172 -14.64 0.77 -7.10
CA THR A 172 -14.85 -0.64 -6.75
C THR A 172 -14.51 -0.87 -5.27
N LEU A 173 -15.31 -1.69 -4.61
CA LEU A 173 -15.11 -2.13 -3.23
C LEU A 173 -14.60 -3.57 -3.23
N THR A 174 -13.75 -3.90 -2.26
CA THR A 174 -13.24 -5.26 -2.06
C THR A 174 -13.58 -5.74 -0.65
N PHE A 175 -14.24 -6.88 -0.58
CA PHE A 175 -14.47 -7.62 0.65
C PHE A 175 -13.61 -8.89 0.65
N VAL A 176 -12.98 -9.19 1.79
CA VAL A 176 -12.14 -10.38 1.97
C VAL A 176 -12.56 -11.10 3.25
N ALA A 177 -12.81 -12.40 3.16
CA ALA A 177 -13.14 -13.24 4.31
C ALA A 177 -12.31 -14.52 4.32
N ALA A 178 -11.81 -14.89 5.49
CA ALA A 178 -11.24 -16.22 5.71
C ALA A 178 -12.36 -17.28 5.84
N PRO A 179 -12.05 -18.57 5.62
CA PRO A 179 -13.01 -19.65 5.88
C PRO A 179 -13.44 -19.62 7.35
N GLY A 180 -14.75 -19.68 7.60
CA GLY A 180 -15.30 -19.66 8.96
C GLY A 180 -15.33 -18.27 9.61
N ALA A 181 -14.91 -17.20 8.92
CA ALA A 181 -15.14 -15.84 9.39
C ALA A 181 -16.65 -15.56 9.50
N SER A 182 -17.03 -14.66 10.42
CA SER A 182 -18.43 -14.23 10.54
C SER A 182 -18.89 -13.59 9.23
N ALA A 183 -20.07 -13.99 8.77
CA ALA A 183 -20.62 -13.47 7.54
C ALA A 183 -20.96 -11.96 7.71
N PRO A 184 -20.66 -11.11 6.72
CA PRO A 184 -21.02 -9.69 6.78
C PRO A 184 -22.54 -9.52 6.64
N ASP A 185 -23.11 -8.51 7.28
CA ASP A 185 -24.54 -8.24 7.11
C ASP A 185 -24.90 -7.89 5.65
N GLY A 186 -26.12 -8.24 5.24
CA GLY A 186 -26.70 -7.86 3.96
C GLY A 186 -26.30 -8.75 2.78
N ASP A 187 -26.02 -8.13 1.63
CA ASP A 187 -25.91 -8.83 0.34
C ASP A 187 -24.72 -9.74 0.22
N LEU A 188 -23.61 -9.36 0.85
CA LEU A 188 -22.37 -10.12 0.76
C LEU A 188 -22.53 -11.50 1.40
N THR A 189 -23.38 -11.67 2.43
CA THR A 189 -23.73 -13.01 2.96
C THR A 189 -24.33 -13.91 1.88
N ARG A 190 -25.19 -13.39 1.00
CA ARG A 190 -25.77 -14.18 -0.10
C ARG A 190 -24.69 -14.62 -1.09
N VAL A 191 -23.74 -13.74 -1.39
CA VAL A 191 -22.61 -14.04 -2.28
C VAL A 191 -21.70 -15.11 -1.67
N LEU A 192 -21.40 -15.02 -0.37
CA LEU A 192 -20.58 -16.04 0.31
C LEU A 192 -21.27 -17.41 0.33
N ALA A 193 -22.58 -17.46 0.61
CA ALA A 193 -23.36 -18.69 0.53
C ALA A 193 -23.35 -19.31 -0.87
N LEU A 194 -23.42 -18.47 -1.91
CA LEU A 194 -23.25 -18.90 -3.30
C LEU A 194 -21.85 -19.50 -3.56
N LEU A 195 -20.78 -18.85 -3.08
CA LEU A 195 -19.43 -19.39 -3.25
C LEU A 195 -19.26 -20.75 -2.57
N ASP A 196 -19.83 -20.93 -1.38
CA ASP A 196 -19.80 -22.20 -0.65
C ASP A 196 -20.61 -23.30 -1.37
N GLU A 197 -21.79 -22.96 -1.90
CA GLU A 197 -22.59 -23.88 -2.71
C GLU A 197 -21.85 -24.30 -3.98
N LEU A 198 -21.28 -23.34 -4.71
CA LEU A 198 -20.53 -23.61 -5.93
C LEU A 198 -19.23 -24.40 -5.66
N GLU A 199 -18.51 -24.12 -4.57
CA GLU A 199 -17.32 -24.90 -4.20
C GLU A 199 -17.69 -26.39 -3.99
N ASN A 200 -18.84 -26.67 -3.37
CA ASN A 200 -19.33 -28.04 -3.22
C ASN A 200 -19.74 -28.67 -4.57
N LEU A 201 -20.45 -27.92 -5.43
CA LEU A 201 -20.86 -28.41 -6.75
C LEU A 201 -19.66 -28.73 -7.66
N PHE A 202 -18.58 -27.96 -7.57
CA PHE A 202 -17.35 -28.14 -8.35
C PHE A 202 -16.22 -28.83 -7.57
N ALA A 203 -16.55 -29.60 -6.53
CA ALA A 203 -15.63 -30.45 -5.77
C ALA A 203 -14.34 -29.73 -5.28
N GLY A 204 -14.47 -28.50 -4.78
CA GLY A 204 -13.36 -27.74 -4.21
C GLY A 204 -12.53 -26.95 -5.22
N ALA A 205 -12.93 -26.91 -6.50
CA ALA A 205 -12.21 -26.15 -7.51
C ALA A 205 -12.13 -24.65 -7.15
N PRO A 206 -11.00 -23.97 -7.40
CA PRO A 206 -10.94 -22.51 -7.39
C PRO A 206 -11.88 -21.94 -8.46
N LEU A 207 -12.70 -20.97 -8.08
CA LEU A 207 -13.76 -20.38 -8.90
C LEU A 207 -13.61 -18.87 -8.99
N ASP A 208 -14.00 -18.37 -10.15
CA ASP A 208 -14.24 -16.97 -10.47
C ASP A 208 -15.69 -16.84 -10.94
N VAL A 209 -16.48 -16.03 -10.22
CA VAL A 209 -17.93 -15.95 -10.33
C VAL A 209 -18.34 -14.52 -10.58
N GLU A 210 -18.90 -14.25 -11.76
CA GLU A 210 -19.56 -12.97 -12.03
C GLU A 210 -21.00 -13.03 -11.50
N PHE A 211 -21.41 -12.02 -10.75
CA PHE A 211 -22.71 -11.97 -10.12
C PHE A 211 -23.33 -10.57 -10.16
N ALA A 212 -24.65 -10.53 -9.98
CA ALA A 212 -25.39 -9.30 -9.77
C ALA A 212 -26.54 -9.52 -8.79
N ILE A 213 -26.94 -8.45 -8.10
CA ILE A 213 -28.02 -8.44 -7.12
C ILE A 213 -28.98 -7.33 -7.49
N ASP A 214 -30.26 -7.67 -7.62
CA ASP A 214 -31.35 -6.72 -7.72
C ASP A 214 -32.06 -6.57 -6.36
N VAL A 215 -33.28 -6.03 -6.35
CA VAL A 215 -34.06 -5.90 -5.11
C VAL A 215 -34.52 -7.25 -4.53
N ASP A 216 -34.67 -8.28 -5.37
CA ASP A 216 -35.30 -9.54 -5.03
C ASP A 216 -34.28 -10.67 -4.78
N ALA A 217 -33.26 -10.77 -5.64
CA ALA A 217 -32.43 -11.95 -5.76
C ALA A 217 -30.96 -11.67 -6.14
N LEU A 218 -30.13 -12.66 -5.83
CA LEU A 218 -28.77 -12.81 -6.35
C LEU A 218 -28.83 -13.59 -7.66
N TYR A 219 -28.09 -13.16 -8.67
CA TYR A 219 -27.99 -13.78 -9.98
C TYR A 219 -26.54 -14.17 -10.27
N VAL A 220 -26.37 -15.37 -10.82
CA VAL A 220 -25.10 -15.84 -11.38
C VAL A 220 -25.07 -15.45 -12.85
N LEU A 221 -24.07 -14.64 -13.23
CA LEU A 221 -23.86 -14.20 -14.60
C LEU A 221 -22.82 -15.08 -15.31
N GLN A 222 -21.85 -15.63 -14.59
CA GLN A 222 -20.84 -16.55 -15.09
C GLN A 222 -20.16 -17.29 -13.93
N VAL A 223 -19.76 -18.54 -14.16
CA VAL A 223 -18.83 -19.29 -13.27
C VAL A 223 -17.74 -19.88 -14.14
N ARG A 224 -16.48 -19.67 -13.77
CA ARG A 224 -15.32 -20.24 -14.46
C ARG A 224 -14.26 -20.74 -13.46
N PRO A 225 -13.39 -21.68 -13.87
CA PRO A 225 -12.22 -22.04 -13.08
C PRO A 225 -11.30 -20.83 -12.89
N LEU A 226 -10.84 -20.63 -11.66
CA LEU A 226 -9.81 -19.64 -11.35
C LEU A 226 -8.42 -20.25 -11.56
N ILE A 227 -7.68 -19.72 -12.53
CA ILE A 227 -6.30 -20.15 -12.79
C ILE A 227 -5.37 -19.46 -11.79
N VAL A 228 -4.95 -20.20 -10.78
CA VAL A 228 -3.95 -19.73 -9.82
C VAL A 228 -2.57 -20.20 -10.27
N GLN A 229 -1.61 -19.28 -10.39
CA GLN A 229 -0.20 -19.67 -10.50
C GLN A 229 0.22 -20.31 -9.17
N ALA A 230 0.28 -21.64 -9.14
CA ALA A 230 0.66 -22.42 -7.97
C ALA A 230 2.03 -21.96 -7.45
N THR A 231 2.02 -21.12 -6.41
CA THR A 231 3.22 -20.68 -5.71
C THR A 231 3.23 -21.40 -4.36
N ALA A 232 3.94 -22.53 -4.33
CA ALA A 232 4.03 -23.50 -3.24
C ALA A 232 2.74 -24.30 -2.97
N ALA A 233 2.92 -25.54 -2.51
CA ALA A 233 1.81 -26.39 -2.10
C ALA A 233 0.94 -25.62 -1.11
N LEU A 234 -0.33 -25.41 -1.45
CA LEU A 234 -1.32 -24.84 -0.55
C LEU A 234 -1.18 -25.60 0.77
N ALA A 235 -0.82 -24.87 1.84
CA ALA A 235 -0.95 -25.42 3.18
C ALA A 235 -2.39 -25.95 3.30
N SER A 236 -2.57 -27.08 3.98
CA SER A 236 -3.93 -27.65 4.11
C SER A 236 -4.88 -26.58 4.66
N SER A 237 -6.18 -26.63 4.36
CA SER A 237 -7.14 -25.65 4.89
C SER A 237 -7.06 -25.55 6.43
N ALA A 238 -6.69 -26.65 7.10
CA ALA A 238 -6.45 -26.69 8.54
C ALA A 238 -5.18 -25.91 8.94
N ASP A 239 -4.07 -26.09 8.24
CA ASP A 239 -2.83 -25.33 8.49
C ASP A 239 -3.04 -23.83 8.27
N PHE A 240 -3.76 -23.47 7.21
CA PHE A 240 -4.11 -22.09 6.91
C PHE A 240 -4.95 -21.47 8.04
N ALA A 241 -6.03 -22.13 8.45
CA ALA A 241 -6.85 -21.68 9.58
C ALA A 241 -6.01 -21.53 10.87
N ALA A 242 -5.19 -22.53 11.19
CA ALA A 242 -4.31 -22.47 12.36
C ALA A 242 -3.26 -21.33 12.30
N GLN A 243 -2.83 -20.91 11.10
CA GLN A 243 -1.99 -19.71 10.96
C GLN A 243 -2.80 -18.44 11.22
N LEU A 244 -4.03 -18.34 10.71
CA LEU A 244 -4.91 -17.20 10.98
C LEU A 244 -5.25 -17.07 12.46
N ASP A 245 -5.58 -18.17 13.13
CA ASP A 245 -5.87 -18.17 14.57
C ASP A 245 -4.67 -17.67 15.38
N ARG A 246 -3.45 -18.08 15.01
CA ARG A 246 -2.21 -17.57 15.64
C ARG A 246 -1.99 -16.09 15.39
N ILE A 247 -2.30 -15.59 14.19
CA ILE A 247 -2.20 -14.16 13.87
C ILE A 247 -3.23 -13.37 14.67
N ALA A 248 -4.49 -13.82 14.70
CA ALA A 248 -5.58 -13.20 15.46
C ALA A 248 -5.25 -13.13 16.95
N ALA A 249 -4.87 -14.26 17.56
CA ALA A 249 -4.48 -14.32 18.96
C ALA A 249 -3.29 -13.39 19.29
N LYS A 250 -2.32 -13.26 18.37
CA LYS A 250 -1.18 -12.35 18.54
C LYS A 250 -1.62 -10.88 18.47
N ILE A 251 -2.54 -10.53 17.57
CA ILE A 251 -3.11 -9.18 17.46
C ILE A 251 -3.90 -8.84 18.72
N GLU A 252 -4.81 -9.71 19.13
CA GLU A 252 -5.64 -9.53 20.33
C GLU A 252 -4.78 -9.36 21.59
N ALA A 253 -3.77 -10.21 21.78
CA ALA A 253 -2.86 -10.10 22.91
C ALA A 253 -2.10 -8.76 22.90
N ALA A 254 -1.63 -8.31 21.74
CA ALA A 254 -0.90 -7.05 21.61
C ALA A 254 -1.80 -5.80 21.81
N GLN A 255 -3.10 -5.92 21.55
CA GLN A 255 -4.10 -4.87 21.75
C GLN A 255 -4.52 -4.68 23.21
N THR A 256 -3.99 -5.47 24.14
CA THR A 256 -4.21 -5.29 25.58
C THR A 256 -3.24 -4.24 26.18
N PRO A 257 -3.61 -3.59 27.31
CA PRO A 257 -2.70 -2.73 28.05
C PRO A 257 -1.42 -3.46 28.46
N HIS A 258 -0.27 -2.78 28.37
CA HIS A 258 1.02 -3.34 28.75
C HIS A 258 1.61 -2.59 29.96
N PRO A 259 2.09 -3.26 31.03
CA PRO A 259 2.46 -2.61 32.28
C PRO A 259 3.51 -1.50 32.19
N PHE A 260 4.38 -1.54 31.18
CA PHE A 260 5.48 -0.58 31.00
C PHE A 260 5.34 0.27 29.74
N LEU A 261 4.15 0.32 29.14
CA LEU A 261 3.90 1.07 27.92
C LEU A 261 2.58 1.84 28.07
N CYS A 262 2.61 3.15 27.85
CA CYS A 262 1.43 4.00 27.98
C CYS A 262 0.44 3.71 26.83
N GLY A 263 -0.85 3.86 27.10
CA GLY A 263 -1.93 3.67 26.16
C GLY A 263 -2.65 2.31 26.29
N ARG A 264 -3.97 2.33 26.16
CA ARG A 264 -4.89 1.21 26.40
C ARG A 264 -4.79 0.09 25.36
N SER A 265 -4.42 0.42 24.13
CA SER A 265 -4.39 -0.52 23.00
C SER A 265 -3.40 -0.10 21.92
N THR A 266 -3.24 -0.90 20.87
CA THR A 266 -2.40 -0.57 19.71
C THR A 266 -3.12 -0.84 18.39
N VAL A 267 -2.62 -0.22 17.33
CA VAL A 267 -2.97 -0.54 15.94
C VAL A 267 -1.68 -0.83 15.17
N PHE A 268 -1.79 -1.60 14.09
CA PHE A 268 -0.63 -2.01 13.29
C PHE A 268 -0.64 -1.30 11.94
N GLY A 269 0.39 -0.51 11.68
CA GLY A 269 0.52 0.24 10.43
C GLY A 269 1.76 -0.16 9.66
N VAL A 270 1.74 -0.02 8.33
CA VAL A 270 2.91 -0.30 7.48
C VAL A 270 3.78 0.93 7.19
N MET A 271 3.27 2.14 7.44
CA MET A 271 3.95 3.42 7.19
C MET A 271 4.15 4.40 8.38
N PRO A 272 3.53 4.24 9.59
CA PRO A 272 3.63 5.23 10.68
C PRO A 272 5.02 5.65 11.10
N ASP A 273 5.98 4.73 11.03
CA ASP A 273 7.33 4.98 11.53
C ASP A 273 8.26 3.96 10.92
N TRP A 274 9.49 4.35 10.57
CA TRP A 274 10.47 3.38 10.03
C TRP A 274 9.85 2.47 8.94
N ASN A 275 9.07 3.07 8.03
CA ASN A 275 8.15 2.44 7.07
C ASN A 275 8.72 1.14 6.46
N PRO A 276 8.35 -0.05 6.98
CA PRO A 276 8.87 -1.30 6.44
C PRO A 276 8.45 -1.55 4.98
N ALA A 277 7.28 -1.07 4.56
CA ALA A 277 6.80 -1.28 3.18
C ALA A 277 7.70 -0.57 2.15
N GLU A 278 8.17 0.63 2.45
CA GLU A 278 9.09 1.39 1.60
C GLU A 278 10.53 0.87 1.70
N ILE A 279 10.97 0.47 2.90
CA ILE A 279 12.39 0.16 3.17
C ILE A 279 12.76 -1.28 2.76
N ILE A 280 11.89 -2.25 3.04
CA ILE A 280 12.15 -3.68 2.79
C ILE A 280 11.04 -4.36 1.96
N GLY A 281 10.01 -3.63 1.56
CA GLY A 281 8.86 -4.16 0.82
C GLY A 281 7.77 -4.72 1.74
N VAL A 282 6.57 -4.92 1.19
CA VAL A 282 5.41 -5.47 1.93
C VAL A 282 5.55 -6.95 2.28
N ARG A 283 6.36 -7.70 1.53
CA ARG A 283 6.66 -9.12 1.76
C ARG A 283 8.18 -9.33 1.64
N PRO A 284 8.97 -8.85 2.60
CA PRO A 284 10.42 -8.95 2.56
C PRO A 284 10.86 -10.41 2.65
N ARG A 285 12.05 -10.70 2.09
CA ARG A 285 12.71 -11.99 2.34
C ARG A 285 13.15 -12.08 3.81
N PRO A 286 13.27 -13.29 4.41
CA PRO A 286 13.61 -13.44 5.82
C PRO A 286 14.90 -12.73 6.23
N LEU A 287 15.93 -12.77 5.39
CA LEU A 287 17.21 -12.12 5.68
C LEU A 287 17.07 -10.59 5.73
N ALA A 288 16.42 -9.98 4.74
CA ALA A 288 16.17 -8.53 4.71
C ALA A 288 15.38 -8.06 5.95
N LEU A 289 14.35 -8.81 6.33
CA LEU A 289 13.58 -8.54 7.55
C LEU A 289 14.44 -8.65 8.81
N SER A 290 15.22 -9.74 8.96
CA SER A 290 16.07 -9.94 10.14
C SER A 290 17.17 -8.88 10.27
N LEU A 291 17.77 -8.49 9.14
CA LEU A 291 18.82 -7.50 9.08
C LEU A 291 18.29 -6.10 9.40
N TYR A 292 17.11 -5.74 8.88
CA TYR A 292 16.45 -4.49 9.22
C TYR A 292 16.09 -4.40 10.70
N ARG A 293 15.61 -5.49 11.29
CA ARG A 293 15.33 -5.58 12.72
C ARG A 293 16.58 -5.40 13.56
N ASP A 294 17.63 -6.15 13.27
CA ASP A 294 18.88 -6.13 14.02
C ASP A 294 19.62 -4.78 13.91
N LEU A 295 19.64 -4.17 12.72
CA LEU A 295 20.33 -2.89 12.50
C LEU A 295 19.52 -1.67 12.93
N VAL A 296 18.21 -1.80 13.08
CA VAL A 296 17.33 -0.65 13.35
C VAL A 296 16.29 -0.98 14.42
N THR A 297 15.27 -1.77 14.09
CA THR A 297 13.95 -1.73 14.75
C THR A 297 13.81 -2.56 16.02
N ASP A 298 14.75 -3.47 16.31
CA ASP A 298 14.77 -4.22 17.58
C ASP A 298 15.31 -3.38 18.75
N GLY A 299 16.03 -2.29 18.53
CA GLY A 299 16.45 -1.42 19.64
C GLY A 299 17.25 -0.16 19.33
N ILE A 300 17.95 -0.08 18.19
CA ILE A 300 18.83 1.07 17.88
C ILE A 300 18.03 2.37 17.74
N TRP A 301 16.88 2.31 17.07
CA TRP A 301 15.96 3.43 16.96
C TRP A 301 15.54 3.98 18.33
N ALA A 302 15.21 3.09 19.27
CA ALA A 302 14.75 3.44 20.62
C ALA A 302 15.89 3.95 21.48
N TYR A 303 17.08 3.36 21.36
CA TYR A 303 18.29 3.85 22.02
C TYR A 303 18.56 5.30 21.62
N GLN A 304 18.38 5.61 20.34
CA GLN A 304 18.64 6.95 19.85
C GLN A 304 17.58 7.97 20.24
N ARG A 305 16.29 7.61 20.19
CA ARG A 305 15.22 8.47 20.72
C ARG A 305 15.44 8.77 22.20
N ASP A 306 15.87 7.77 22.97
CA ASP A 306 16.24 7.97 24.37
C ASP A 306 17.41 8.96 24.55
N ASN A 307 18.46 8.88 23.72
CA ASN A 307 19.56 9.85 23.72
C ASN A 307 19.09 11.28 23.40
N TYR A 308 18.04 11.41 22.59
CA TYR A 308 17.47 12.68 22.21
C TYR A 308 16.51 13.27 23.26
N GLY A 309 16.25 12.55 24.36
CA GLY A 309 15.42 13.03 25.46
C GLY A 309 13.96 12.58 25.41
N TYR A 310 13.63 11.62 24.54
CA TYR A 310 12.32 10.97 24.47
C TYR A 310 12.24 9.71 25.35
N ARG A 311 11.04 9.22 25.65
CA ARG A 311 10.83 8.06 26.52
C ARG A 311 11.66 6.84 26.08
N ASN A 312 12.16 6.09 27.06
CA ASN A 312 13.02 4.93 26.83
C ASN A 312 12.18 3.70 26.44
N LEU A 313 12.32 3.24 25.19
CA LEU A 313 11.65 2.03 24.70
C LEU A 313 12.61 0.94 24.21
N ARG A 314 13.85 0.90 24.71
CA ARG A 314 14.89 -0.05 24.24
C ARG A 314 14.50 -1.53 24.37
N SER A 315 13.49 -1.86 25.17
CA SER A 315 12.99 -3.23 25.37
C SER A 315 11.75 -3.57 24.53
N PHE A 316 11.33 -2.66 23.65
CA PHE A 316 10.16 -2.84 22.79
C PHE A 316 10.59 -2.85 21.31
N PRO A 317 10.45 -3.99 20.60
CA PRO A 317 10.67 -4.00 19.17
C PRO A 317 9.61 -3.14 18.48
N LEU A 318 10.03 -2.26 17.55
CA LEU A 318 9.09 -1.39 16.82
C LEU A 318 8.30 -2.16 15.77
N VAL A 319 8.98 -3.07 15.07
CA VAL A 319 8.41 -3.84 13.98
C VAL A 319 8.11 -5.25 14.47
N VAL A 320 6.83 -5.61 14.40
CA VAL A 320 6.35 -6.99 14.51
C VAL A 320 6.00 -7.51 13.13
N HIS A 321 5.94 -8.82 12.94
CA HIS A 321 5.42 -9.39 11.69
C HIS A 321 4.35 -10.44 11.95
N PHE A 322 3.42 -10.55 11.00
CA PHE A 322 2.36 -11.55 10.95
C PHE A 322 2.58 -12.38 9.69
N ALA A 323 2.95 -13.66 9.85
CA ALA A 323 3.31 -14.57 8.75
C ALA A 323 4.35 -14.03 7.74
N GLY A 324 5.26 -13.17 8.20
CA GLY A 324 6.35 -12.61 7.39
C GLY A 324 6.06 -11.22 6.82
N GLN A 325 4.84 -10.70 7.02
CA GLN A 325 4.50 -9.32 6.68
C GLN A 325 4.76 -8.39 7.87
N PRO A 326 5.67 -7.39 7.74
CA PRO A 326 6.04 -6.49 8.82
C PRO A 326 5.05 -5.35 9.04
N TYR A 327 4.86 -4.97 10.29
CA TYR A 327 4.03 -3.85 10.75
C TYR A 327 4.71 -3.13 11.91
N VAL A 328 4.52 -1.82 11.96
CA VAL A 328 4.86 -0.95 13.09
C VAL A 328 3.79 -1.11 14.17
N ASP A 329 4.22 -1.39 15.40
CA ASP A 329 3.38 -1.21 16.57
C ASP A 329 3.23 0.29 16.86
N VAL A 330 2.06 0.85 16.56
CA VAL A 330 1.83 2.30 16.64
C VAL A 330 1.87 2.80 18.09
N ARG A 331 1.45 2.00 19.07
CA ARG A 331 1.56 2.36 20.49
C ARG A 331 3.03 2.52 20.90
N VAL A 332 3.90 1.60 20.48
CA VAL A 332 5.35 1.69 20.71
C VAL A 332 5.93 2.93 20.02
N SER A 333 5.57 3.17 18.77
CA SER A 333 6.00 4.37 18.04
C SER A 333 5.58 5.66 18.76
N PHE A 334 4.30 5.82 19.12
CA PHE A 334 3.79 7.04 19.75
C PHE A 334 4.38 7.31 21.14
N ASN A 335 4.58 6.28 21.96
CA ASN A 335 5.29 6.44 23.23
C ASN A 335 6.68 7.04 23.04
N SER A 336 7.37 6.65 21.97
CA SER A 336 8.76 7.05 21.74
C SER A 336 8.93 8.48 21.25
N PHE A 337 7.85 9.16 20.87
CA PHE A 337 7.86 10.56 20.48
C PHE A 337 7.57 11.50 21.65
N ILE A 338 7.18 10.96 22.81
CA ILE A 338 6.87 11.74 24.00
C ILE A 338 8.18 12.08 24.74
N PRO A 339 8.40 13.34 25.16
CA PRO A 339 9.56 13.70 25.99
C PRO A 339 9.59 12.91 27.31
N LYS A 340 10.79 12.57 27.81
CA LYS A 340 10.95 11.87 29.10
C LYS A 340 10.36 12.61 30.30
N SER A 341 10.33 13.94 30.23
CA SER A 341 9.84 14.81 31.29
C SER A 341 8.32 14.78 31.44
N VAL A 342 7.58 14.33 30.43
CA VAL A 342 6.12 14.19 30.50
C VAL A 342 5.77 13.07 31.49
N VAL A 343 4.96 13.42 32.49
CA VAL A 343 4.50 12.49 33.53
C VAL A 343 3.69 11.33 32.93
N PRO A 344 3.77 10.13 33.52
CA PRO A 344 3.11 8.93 32.97
C PRO A 344 1.62 9.11 32.67
N GLU A 345 0.88 9.81 33.53
CA GLU A 345 -0.58 10.00 33.41
C GLU A 345 -0.95 10.88 32.21
N LEU A 346 -0.12 11.87 31.90
CA LEU A 346 -0.28 12.71 30.71
C LEU A 346 0.16 11.94 29.46
N ALA A 347 1.27 11.20 29.53
CA ALA A 347 1.74 10.37 28.42
C ALA A 347 0.70 9.30 28.02
N ASP A 348 0.03 8.68 28.98
CA ASP A 348 -1.04 7.70 28.76
C ASP A 348 -2.20 8.27 27.95
N ARG A 349 -2.74 9.42 28.37
CA ARG A 349 -3.79 10.11 27.62
C ARG A 349 -3.33 10.59 26.25
N LEU A 350 -2.08 11.05 26.11
CA LEU A 350 -1.53 11.47 24.81
C LEU A 350 -1.45 10.31 23.83
N VAL A 351 -0.96 9.14 24.26
CA VAL A 351 -0.86 7.96 23.38
C VAL A 351 -2.25 7.51 22.93
N ASP A 352 -3.21 7.43 23.85
CA ASP A 352 -4.59 7.07 23.50
C ASP A 352 -5.20 8.08 22.52
N HIS A 353 -5.03 9.38 22.77
CA HIS A 353 -5.49 10.43 21.86
C HIS A 353 -4.87 10.29 20.46
N TYR A 354 -3.57 10.03 20.35
CA TYR A 354 -2.90 9.86 19.07
C TYR A 354 -3.38 8.61 18.31
N ILE A 355 -3.59 7.49 19.01
CA ILE A 355 -4.13 6.25 18.41
C ILE A 355 -5.56 6.45 17.93
N ASP A 356 -6.40 7.10 18.75
CA ASP A 356 -7.79 7.41 18.39
C ASP A 356 -7.84 8.30 17.15
N ARG A 357 -6.96 9.32 17.07
CA ARG A 357 -6.81 10.18 15.91
C ARG A 357 -6.38 9.44 14.65
N LEU A 358 -5.41 8.52 14.75
CA LEU A 358 -5.00 7.71 13.59
C LEU A 358 -6.10 6.76 13.15
N THR A 359 -6.83 6.16 14.10
CA THR A 359 -7.92 5.23 13.80
C THR A 359 -9.10 5.93 13.13
N ALA A 360 -9.40 7.17 13.54
CA ALA A 360 -10.42 7.99 12.92
C ALA A 360 -10.02 8.52 11.53
N ALA A 361 -8.72 8.65 11.24
CA ALA A 361 -8.20 9.11 9.95
C ALA A 361 -7.02 8.24 9.47
N PRO A 362 -7.26 6.98 9.02
CA PRO A 362 -6.20 6.05 8.64
C PRO A 362 -5.29 6.53 7.51
N ALA A 363 -5.78 7.45 6.66
CA ALA A 363 -5.01 8.08 5.59
C ALA A 363 -3.83 8.92 6.10
N LEU A 364 -3.77 9.23 7.39
CA LEU A 364 -2.65 9.95 8.02
C LEU A 364 -1.49 9.02 8.43
N HIS A 365 -1.57 7.72 8.14
CA HIS A 365 -0.60 6.73 8.58
C HIS A 365 0.84 6.97 8.11
N ASP A 366 1.09 7.76 7.07
CA ASP A 366 2.42 8.12 6.56
C ASP A 366 2.86 9.52 7.05
N LYS A 367 1.97 10.22 7.78
CA LYS A 367 2.13 11.61 8.22
C LYS A 367 1.94 11.78 9.73
N VAL A 368 2.01 10.69 10.49
CA VAL A 368 1.72 10.71 11.94
C VAL A 368 2.56 11.73 12.70
N GLU A 369 3.83 11.93 12.33
CA GLU A 369 4.70 12.90 12.98
C GLU A 369 4.30 14.37 12.73
N PHE A 370 3.68 14.65 11.58
CA PHE A 370 3.31 16.01 11.21
C PHE A 370 1.88 16.36 11.66
N GLU A 371 0.96 15.40 11.53
CA GLU A 371 -0.48 15.66 11.66
C GLU A 371 -1.07 15.16 12.98
N ILE A 372 -0.40 14.23 13.68
CA ILE A 372 -0.94 13.59 14.89
C ILE A 372 -0.08 13.92 16.11
N VAL A 373 1.20 13.57 16.06
CA VAL A 373 2.08 13.58 17.23
C VAL A 373 2.67 14.97 17.48
N MET A 374 2.75 15.40 18.74
CA MET A 374 3.54 16.56 19.16
C MET A 374 4.88 16.11 19.71
N SER A 375 5.92 16.11 18.88
CA SER A 375 7.25 15.57 19.22
C SER A 375 8.32 16.63 19.48
N CYS A 376 8.09 17.90 19.10
CA CYS A 376 8.96 19.03 19.40
C CYS A 376 8.15 20.32 19.50
N ALA A 377 8.80 21.41 19.94
CA ALA A 377 8.22 22.75 19.95
C ALA A 377 8.32 23.37 18.56
N THR A 378 7.17 23.67 17.97
CA THR A 378 7.02 24.29 16.64
C THR A 378 6.31 25.64 16.75
N PHE A 379 6.39 26.45 15.69
CA PHE A 379 5.83 27.80 15.64
C PHE A 379 4.30 27.83 15.80
N ASP A 380 3.62 26.77 15.37
CA ASP A 380 2.17 26.56 15.44
C ASP A 380 1.72 25.80 16.70
N LEU A 381 2.63 25.47 17.63
CA LEU A 381 2.31 24.73 18.86
C LEU A 381 1.11 25.33 19.64
N PRO A 382 0.97 26.66 19.80
CA PRO A 382 -0.20 27.23 20.48
C PRO A 382 -1.54 26.88 19.80
N ALA A 383 -1.57 26.75 18.47
CA ALA A 383 -2.78 26.34 17.74
C ALA A 383 -3.05 24.84 17.96
N ARG A 384 -2.00 24.00 17.90
CA ARG A 384 -2.10 22.55 18.14
C ARG A 384 -2.58 22.23 19.56
N LEU A 385 -2.16 22.99 20.57
CA LEU A 385 -2.62 22.82 21.95
C LEU A 385 -4.10 23.17 22.16
N LYS A 386 -4.68 24.05 21.33
CA LYS A 386 -6.13 24.32 21.36
C LYS A 386 -6.94 23.11 20.92
N ASP A 387 -6.46 22.39 19.90
CA ASP A 387 -7.05 21.12 19.47
C ASP A 387 -6.98 20.09 20.59
N LEU A 388 -5.83 19.98 21.26
CA LEU A 388 -5.64 19.08 22.40
C LEU A 388 -6.60 19.43 23.56
N ALA A 389 -6.75 20.72 23.89
CA ALA A 389 -7.69 21.18 24.91
C ALA A 389 -9.15 20.85 24.57
N ALA A 390 -9.53 20.93 23.27
CA ALA A 390 -10.86 20.54 22.81
C ALA A 390 -11.15 19.03 23.01
N HIS A 391 -10.11 18.22 23.17
CA HIS A 391 -10.20 16.77 23.46
C HIS A 391 -10.01 16.45 24.95
N GLY A 392 -10.23 17.42 25.85
CA GLY A 392 -10.33 17.18 27.30
C GLY A 392 -9.00 17.23 28.06
N PHE A 393 -7.93 17.74 27.44
CA PHE A 393 -6.69 18.03 28.15
C PHE A 393 -6.79 19.36 28.90
N SER A 394 -6.33 19.39 30.15
CA SER A 394 -6.42 20.57 31.01
C SER A 394 -5.40 21.66 30.62
N ALA A 395 -5.58 22.87 31.14
CA ALA A 395 -4.58 23.94 30.96
C ALA A 395 -3.20 23.52 31.51
N ASP A 396 -3.17 22.86 32.67
CA ASP A 396 -1.95 22.35 33.30
C ASP A 396 -1.28 21.27 32.43
N ASP A 397 -2.07 20.40 31.79
CA ASP A 397 -1.54 19.40 30.84
C ASP A 397 -0.84 20.07 29.66
N CYS A 398 -1.50 21.06 29.06
CA CYS A 398 -0.99 21.81 27.94
C CYS A 398 0.27 22.62 28.31
N GLU A 399 0.30 23.23 29.48
CA GLU A 399 1.48 23.93 30.00
C GLU A 399 2.64 22.96 30.21
N HIS A 400 2.39 21.83 30.86
CA HIS A 400 3.42 20.83 31.13
C HIS A 400 4.00 20.23 29.84
N LEU A 401 3.14 19.93 28.86
CA LEU A 401 3.58 19.48 27.55
C LEU A 401 4.40 20.56 26.83
N THR A 402 3.97 21.81 26.87
CA THR A 402 4.69 22.96 26.27
C THR A 402 6.11 23.07 26.83
N LEU A 403 6.24 23.06 28.15
CA LEU A 403 7.55 23.14 28.83
C LEU A 403 8.44 21.95 28.43
N SER A 404 7.88 20.74 28.45
CA SER A 404 8.61 19.51 28.07
C SER A 404 9.10 19.54 26.62
N LEU A 405 8.25 19.97 25.68
CA LEU A 405 8.60 20.08 24.26
C LEU A 405 9.65 21.16 24.02
N ARG A 406 9.53 22.31 24.69
CA ARG A 406 10.50 23.40 24.60
C ARG A 406 11.88 22.95 25.08
N ASP A 407 11.95 22.36 26.27
CA ASP A 407 13.22 21.94 26.88
C ASP A 407 13.88 20.79 26.12
N LEU A 408 13.08 19.87 25.56
CA LEU A 408 13.55 18.86 24.61
C LEU A 408 14.14 19.52 23.36
N THR A 409 13.39 20.44 22.75
CA THR A 409 13.77 21.08 21.49
C THR A 409 15.06 21.87 21.64
N ASN A 410 15.17 22.71 22.67
CA ASN A 410 16.38 23.49 22.97
C ASN A 410 17.63 22.62 23.08
N ARG A 411 17.53 21.43 23.70
CA ARG A 411 18.66 20.49 23.80
C ARG A 411 19.07 19.92 22.45
N ILE A 412 18.11 19.58 21.60
CA ILE A 412 18.39 18.96 20.29
C ILE A 412 19.01 19.99 19.34
N VAL A 413 18.42 21.17 19.24
CA VAL A 413 18.73 22.19 18.23
C VAL A 413 19.88 23.12 18.62
N ASN A 414 20.38 23.05 19.85
CA ASN A 414 21.37 23.99 20.37
C ASN A 414 22.56 24.17 19.40
N ALA A 415 22.88 25.43 19.09
CA ALA A 415 23.88 25.75 18.06
C ALA A 415 25.28 25.20 18.38
N LYS A 416 25.64 25.10 19.66
CA LYS A 416 26.99 24.69 20.12
C LYS A 416 27.06 23.22 20.53
N SER A 417 26.03 22.75 21.23
CA SER A 417 26.01 21.44 21.91
C SER A 417 24.91 20.50 21.41
N GLY A 418 24.22 20.87 20.32
CA GLY A 418 23.13 20.11 19.75
C GLY A 418 23.53 18.67 19.43
N LEU A 419 22.66 17.73 19.79
CA LEU A 419 22.93 16.29 19.72
C LEU A 419 23.26 15.81 18.31
N TRP A 420 22.69 16.47 17.29
CA TRP A 420 22.96 16.17 15.88
C TRP A 420 24.43 16.33 15.47
N ARG A 421 25.19 17.22 16.15
CA ARG A 421 26.62 17.39 15.89
C ARG A 421 27.42 16.16 16.35
N VAL A 422 27.04 15.59 17.49
CA VAL A 422 27.67 14.38 18.04
C VAL A 422 27.42 13.20 17.10
N ASP A 423 26.20 13.07 16.57
CA ASP A 423 25.89 12.01 15.62
C ASP A 423 26.57 12.20 14.27
N ARG A 424 26.71 13.43 13.78
CA ARG A 424 27.53 13.70 12.60
C ARG A 424 28.96 13.21 12.78
N ALA A 425 29.60 13.52 13.91
CA ALA A 425 30.97 13.08 14.17
C ALA A 425 31.10 11.54 14.17
N LYS A 426 30.06 10.80 14.58
CA LYS A 426 30.05 9.33 14.49
C LYS A 426 30.03 8.82 13.04
N ILE A 427 29.33 9.51 12.13
CA ILE A 427 29.35 9.17 10.70
C ILE A 427 30.77 9.30 10.13
N ASP A 428 31.51 10.33 10.53
CA ASP A 428 32.91 10.49 10.09
C ASP A 428 33.80 9.35 10.61
N ILE A 429 33.54 8.85 11.84
CA ILE A 429 34.21 7.66 12.39
C ILE A 429 33.89 6.41 11.55
N LEU A 430 32.62 6.21 11.16
CA LEU A 430 32.20 5.09 10.32
C LEU A 430 32.99 5.07 9.00
N ALA A 431 33.02 6.21 8.31
CA ALA A 431 33.70 6.37 7.03
C ALA A 431 35.21 6.07 7.15
N ALA A 432 35.85 6.49 8.25
CA ALA A 432 37.27 6.24 8.49
C ALA A 432 37.60 4.77 8.84
N ARG A 433 36.69 4.05 9.52
CA ARG A 433 36.92 2.68 9.97
C ARG A 433 36.64 1.63 8.89
N ARG A 434 35.69 1.89 8.00
CA ARG A 434 35.29 0.93 6.95
C ARG A 434 36.48 0.42 6.11
N PRO A 435 37.36 1.26 5.54
CA PRO A 435 38.53 0.76 4.78
C PRO A 435 39.50 -0.08 5.64
N GLN A 436 39.57 0.16 6.95
CA GLN A 436 40.43 -0.61 7.85
C GLN A 436 39.90 -2.03 8.03
N ILE A 437 38.57 -2.19 8.10
CA ILE A 437 37.93 -3.51 8.18
C ILE A 437 38.04 -4.23 6.82
N GLU A 438 37.76 -3.55 5.72
CA GLU A 438 37.79 -4.14 4.37
C GLU A 438 39.19 -4.62 3.98
N ASN A 439 40.24 -3.87 4.32
CA ASN A 439 41.63 -4.20 4.00
C ASN A 439 42.32 -5.06 5.08
N SER A 440 41.59 -5.50 6.11
CA SER A 440 42.15 -6.35 7.17
C SER A 440 42.36 -7.80 6.69
N ALA A 441 43.22 -8.53 7.40
CA ALA A 441 43.44 -9.97 7.17
C ALA A 441 42.33 -10.86 7.77
N LEU A 442 41.21 -10.27 8.21
CA LEU A 442 40.07 -11.00 8.77
C LEU A 442 39.42 -11.89 7.71
N ASP A 443 38.94 -13.06 8.13
CA ASP A 443 38.13 -13.90 7.26
C ASP A 443 36.80 -13.20 6.91
N PRO A 444 36.11 -13.63 5.83
CA PRO A 444 34.88 -12.96 5.39
C PRO A 444 33.78 -12.85 6.46
N LEU A 445 33.61 -13.85 7.33
CA LEU A 445 32.56 -13.83 8.36
C LEU A 445 32.89 -12.83 9.45
N ALA A 446 34.15 -12.79 9.89
CA ALA A 446 34.60 -11.78 10.84
C ALA A 446 34.47 -10.36 10.27
N ARG A 447 34.76 -10.16 8.97
CA ARG A 447 34.56 -8.86 8.30
C ARG A 447 33.09 -8.45 8.28
N ILE A 448 32.20 -9.36 7.89
CA ILE A 448 30.75 -9.10 7.91
C ILE A 448 30.29 -8.70 9.31
N TYR A 449 30.70 -9.45 10.34
CA TYR A 449 30.37 -9.13 11.73
C TYR A 449 30.82 -7.72 12.12
N TRP A 450 32.07 -7.35 11.86
CA TRP A 450 32.58 -6.03 12.23
C TRP A 450 31.97 -4.89 11.41
N LEU A 451 31.67 -5.11 10.13
CA LEU A 451 30.95 -4.12 9.30
C LEU A 451 29.55 -3.85 9.86
N LEU A 452 28.84 -4.90 10.29
CA LEU A 452 27.51 -4.77 10.91
C LEU A 452 27.60 -4.10 12.28
N GLU A 453 28.57 -4.47 13.13
CA GLU A 453 28.75 -3.84 14.45
C GLU A 453 29.12 -2.35 14.34
N ASP A 454 30.01 -1.98 13.42
CA ASP A 454 30.32 -0.58 13.14
C ASP A 454 29.11 0.15 12.55
N CYS A 455 28.36 -0.50 11.65
CA CYS A 455 27.12 0.04 11.10
C CYS A 455 26.11 0.35 12.21
N LYS A 456 25.92 -0.55 13.18
CA LYS A 456 25.04 -0.30 14.34
C LYS A 456 25.46 0.92 15.14
N ARG A 457 26.75 1.00 15.51
CA ARG A 457 27.26 2.00 16.47
C ARG A 457 27.48 3.38 15.85
N TYR A 458 28.03 3.40 14.65
CA TYR A 458 28.48 4.61 13.97
C TYR A 458 27.68 4.94 12.70
N GLY A 459 26.75 4.07 12.28
CA GLY A 459 25.87 4.26 11.14
C GLY A 459 24.39 4.43 11.52
N THR A 460 23.68 3.35 11.80
CA THR A 460 22.23 3.37 12.05
C THR A 460 21.84 4.08 13.34
N LEU A 461 22.67 3.99 14.40
CA LEU A 461 22.45 4.77 15.63
C LEU A 461 22.50 6.28 15.38
N PRO A 462 23.59 6.87 14.85
CA PRO A 462 23.60 8.30 14.53
C PRO A 462 22.59 8.66 13.43
N PHE A 463 22.36 7.79 12.44
CA PHE A 463 21.32 8.02 11.42
C PHE A 463 19.94 8.18 12.04
N ALA A 464 19.54 7.34 13.02
CA ALA A 464 18.26 7.49 13.69
C ALA A 464 18.10 8.87 14.37
N GLY A 465 19.20 9.44 14.87
CA GLY A 465 19.22 10.75 15.52
C GLY A 465 19.16 11.89 14.52
N LEU A 466 19.94 11.77 13.44
CA LEU A 466 19.94 12.73 12.34
C LEU A 466 18.60 12.70 11.57
N ALA A 467 17.96 11.54 11.46
CA ALA A 467 16.60 11.41 10.94
C ALA A 467 15.60 12.17 11.82
N ARG A 468 15.65 11.99 13.14
CA ARG A 468 14.84 12.77 14.09
C ARG A 468 15.10 14.27 13.99
N ALA A 469 16.36 14.68 13.84
CA ALA A 469 16.72 16.08 13.63
C ALA A 469 16.14 16.63 12.32
N GLY A 470 16.20 15.87 11.22
CA GLY A 470 15.59 16.22 9.95
C GLY A 470 14.06 16.35 10.01
N PHE A 471 13.38 15.48 10.75
CA PHE A 471 11.94 15.63 11.00
C PHE A 471 11.63 16.90 11.82
N ILE A 472 12.39 17.19 12.88
CA ILE A 472 12.21 18.42 13.68
C ILE A 472 12.44 19.66 12.80
N ALA A 473 13.48 19.65 11.96
CA ALA A 473 13.75 20.72 11.01
C ALA A 473 12.56 20.93 10.06
N MET A 474 12.04 19.86 9.47
CA MET A 474 10.89 19.95 8.57
C MET A 474 9.62 20.42 9.29
N GLN A 475 9.36 19.94 10.51
CA GLN A 475 8.24 20.38 11.34
C GLN A 475 8.33 21.89 11.65
N MET A 476 9.51 22.38 12.05
CA MET A 476 9.74 23.81 12.29
C MET A 476 9.55 24.64 11.03
N LEU A 477 10.12 24.22 9.90
CA LEU A 477 10.00 24.92 8.63
C LEU A 477 8.53 25.01 8.16
N ARG A 478 7.78 23.91 8.20
CA ARG A 478 6.35 23.89 7.86
C ARG A 478 5.53 24.77 8.82
N SER A 479 5.87 24.77 10.10
CA SER A 479 5.15 25.59 11.07
C SER A 479 5.37 27.10 10.88
N LEU A 480 6.51 27.53 10.31
CA LEU A 480 6.71 28.94 9.90
C LEU A 480 5.75 29.36 8.78
N VAL A 481 5.43 28.44 7.86
CA VAL A 481 4.39 28.66 6.85
C VAL A 481 3.01 28.68 7.49
N ALA A 482 2.74 27.76 8.40
CA ALA A 482 1.45 27.68 9.09
C ALA A 482 1.11 28.94 9.89
N VAL A 483 2.12 29.61 10.49
CA VAL A 483 1.92 30.90 11.18
C VAL A 483 1.99 32.12 10.26
N GLY A 484 2.19 31.92 8.95
CA GLY A 484 2.20 32.98 7.94
C GLY A 484 3.48 33.81 7.88
N VAL A 485 4.56 33.38 8.54
CA VAL A 485 5.86 34.06 8.50
C VAL A 485 6.61 33.78 7.20
N LEU A 486 6.50 32.55 6.69
CA LEU A 486 7.00 32.16 5.38
C LEU A 486 5.83 31.84 4.43
N SER A 487 6.01 32.11 3.14
CA SER A 487 5.12 31.59 2.10
C SER A 487 5.52 30.19 1.65
N ASP A 488 4.64 29.48 0.93
CA ASP A 488 5.00 28.22 0.27
C ASP A 488 6.17 28.41 -0.71
N GLN A 489 6.25 29.58 -1.36
CA GLN A 489 7.37 29.91 -2.24
C GLN A 489 8.69 30.07 -1.47
N ASP A 490 8.66 30.67 -0.28
CA ASP A 490 9.85 30.79 0.59
C ASP A 490 10.32 29.41 1.07
N HIS A 491 9.36 28.56 1.48
CA HIS A 491 9.61 27.17 1.86
C HIS A 491 10.31 26.40 0.74
N ASP A 492 9.77 26.45 -0.47
CA ASP A 492 10.32 25.74 -1.63
C ASP A 492 11.67 26.32 -2.06
N ALA A 493 11.84 27.65 -1.98
CA ALA A 493 13.11 28.31 -2.23
C ALA A 493 14.18 27.88 -1.23
N PHE A 494 13.82 27.73 0.05
CA PHE A 494 14.74 27.21 1.08
C PHE A 494 15.14 25.79 0.77
N LEU A 495 14.20 24.87 0.54
CA LEU A 495 14.48 23.46 0.24
C LEU A 495 15.32 23.29 -1.02
N THR A 496 15.09 24.11 -2.05
CA THR A 496 15.90 24.11 -3.28
C THR A 496 17.37 24.50 -3.02
N GLY A 497 17.62 25.31 -1.99
CA GLY A 497 18.95 25.76 -1.59
C GLY A 497 19.70 24.82 -0.64
N VAL A 498 19.12 23.66 -0.29
CA VAL A 498 19.73 22.65 0.57
C VAL A 498 20.54 21.67 -0.28
N GLU A 499 21.77 21.34 0.13
CA GLU A 499 22.65 20.43 -0.61
C GLU A 499 22.47 18.99 -0.14
N THR A 500 21.54 18.28 -0.78
CA THR A 500 21.24 16.88 -0.44
C THR A 500 22.07 15.88 -1.26
N VAL A 501 22.23 14.65 -0.75
CA VAL A 501 22.88 13.55 -1.49
C VAL A 501 22.12 13.26 -2.79
N SER A 502 20.79 13.29 -2.75
CA SER A 502 19.97 13.09 -3.95
C SER A 502 20.21 14.18 -4.99
N GLY A 503 20.35 15.44 -4.57
CA GLY A 503 20.71 16.55 -5.46
C GLY A 503 22.11 16.41 -6.04
N GLN A 504 23.08 15.97 -5.22
CA GLN A 504 24.45 15.73 -5.66
C GLN A 504 24.53 14.54 -6.64
N PHE A 505 23.79 13.46 -6.38
CA PHE A 505 23.70 12.29 -7.25
C PHE A 505 23.32 12.67 -8.68
N VAL A 506 22.29 13.50 -8.85
CA VAL A 506 21.81 13.92 -10.18
C VAL A 506 22.84 14.80 -10.89
N ARG A 507 23.56 15.67 -10.16
CA ARG A 507 24.66 16.48 -10.72
C ARG A 507 25.84 15.61 -11.13
N ASP A 508 26.29 14.73 -10.23
CA ASP A 508 27.42 13.84 -10.47
C ASP A 508 27.16 12.85 -11.61
N LEU A 509 25.90 12.42 -11.81
CA LEU A 509 25.54 11.59 -12.95
C LEU A 509 25.77 12.32 -14.29
N ALA A 510 25.65 13.65 -14.31
CA ALA A 510 25.89 14.49 -15.49
C ALA A 510 27.36 14.91 -15.63
N ASP A 511 28.05 15.14 -14.51
CA ASP A 511 29.36 15.79 -14.48
C ASP A 511 30.55 14.81 -14.32
N LEU A 512 30.35 13.64 -13.69
CA LEU A 512 31.41 12.65 -13.46
C LEU A 512 31.52 11.63 -14.59
N SER A 513 32.72 11.03 -14.71
CA SER A 513 32.90 9.82 -15.49
C SER A 513 32.08 8.67 -14.89
N ARG A 514 31.69 7.69 -15.72
CA ARG A 514 30.97 6.51 -15.24
C ARG A 514 31.76 5.75 -14.15
N GLU A 515 33.08 5.69 -14.27
CA GLU A 515 33.95 5.02 -13.30
C GLU A 515 33.94 5.76 -11.95
N ASP A 516 34.12 7.08 -11.96
CA ASP A 516 34.12 7.89 -10.74
C ASP A 516 32.73 7.90 -10.08
N PHE A 517 31.67 7.95 -10.88
CA PHE A 517 30.30 7.84 -10.40
C PHE A 517 30.06 6.52 -9.67
N LEU A 518 30.44 5.38 -10.28
CA LEU A 518 30.27 4.08 -9.66
C LEU A 518 31.19 3.89 -8.45
N LYS A 519 32.37 4.49 -8.42
CA LYS A 519 33.21 4.50 -7.22
C LYS A 519 32.53 5.22 -6.05
N HIS A 520 31.77 6.28 -6.32
CA HIS A 520 31.10 7.04 -5.28
C HIS A 520 29.72 6.45 -4.89
N TYR A 521 28.88 6.11 -5.87
CA TYR A 521 27.49 5.68 -5.69
C TYR A 521 27.22 4.19 -5.93
N GLY A 522 28.24 3.44 -6.36
CA GLY A 522 28.10 2.05 -6.79
C GLY A 522 27.56 1.11 -5.72
N HIS A 523 27.75 1.42 -4.44
CA HIS A 523 27.24 0.62 -3.33
C HIS A 523 25.72 0.67 -3.18
N LEU A 524 25.03 1.62 -3.81
CA LEU A 524 23.57 1.75 -3.71
C LEU A 524 22.87 0.62 -4.47
N ARG A 525 21.70 0.21 -3.96
CA ARG A 525 20.81 -0.78 -4.58
C ARG A 525 19.34 -0.49 -4.24
N PRO A 526 18.38 -0.84 -5.10
CA PRO A 526 16.96 -0.87 -4.73
C PRO A 526 16.73 -1.84 -3.57
N GLY A 527 15.86 -1.49 -2.62
CA GLY A 527 15.60 -2.32 -1.43
C GLY A 527 16.88 -2.53 -0.62
N THR A 528 17.34 -1.49 0.09
CA THR A 528 18.65 -1.41 0.78
C THR A 528 19.10 -2.68 1.51
N TYR A 529 18.18 -3.47 2.06
CA TYR A 529 18.46 -4.68 2.84
C TYR A 529 18.29 -6.00 2.06
N ASP A 530 17.87 -5.95 0.80
CA ASP A 530 17.74 -7.12 -0.08
C ASP A 530 19.04 -7.37 -0.86
N LEU A 531 19.84 -8.31 -0.37
CA LEU A 531 21.10 -8.71 -1.00
C LEU A 531 20.93 -9.33 -2.40
N MET A 532 19.71 -9.71 -2.78
CA MET A 532 19.41 -10.28 -4.09
C MET A 532 19.07 -9.22 -5.13
N SER A 533 18.88 -7.96 -4.71
CA SER A 533 18.84 -6.84 -5.63
C SER A 533 20.26 -6.41 -5.97
N PRO A 534 20.67 -6.35 -7.25
CA PRO A 534 22.03 -5.96 -7.59
C PRO A 534 22.29 -4.49 -7.25
N ARG A 535 23.56 -4.20 -6.97
CA ARG A 535 24.08 -2.85 -6.79
C ARG A 535 24.25 -2.12 -8.10
N TYR A 536 24.42 -0.80 -7.99
CA TYR A 536 24.69 0.04 -9.14
C TYR A 536 26.02 -0.31 -9.79
N ASP A 537 27.04 -0.74 -9.05
CA ASP A 537 28.31 -1.22 -9.62
C ASP A 537 28.23 -2.64 -10.23
N GLU A 538 27.28 -3.46 -9.78
CA GLU A 538 27.04 -4.82 -10.29
C GLU A 538 26.20 -4.84 -11.57
N ALA A 539 25.22 -3.94 -11.69
CA ALA A 539 24.30 -3.84 -12.82
C ALA A 539 24.08 -2.38 -13.28
N PRO A 540 25.13 -1.65 -13.68
CA PRO A 540 25.02 -0.22 -13.96
C PRO A 540 24.11 0.10 -15.16
N ASP A 541 24.07 -0.76 -16.18
CA ASP A 541 23.21 -0.57 -17.37
C ASP A 541 21.72 -0.69 -17.03
N LEU A 542 21.36 -1.48 -16.00
CA LEU A 542 19.99 -1.64 -15.54
C LEU A 542 19.44 -0.35 -14.91
N TYR A 543 20.30 0.42 -14.24
CA TYR A 543 19.88 1.56 -13.41
C TYR A 543 20.17 2.92 -14.03
N LEU A 544 21.28 3.06 -14.76
CA LEU A 544 21.74 4.35 -15.25
C LEU A 544 21.29 4.63 -16.70
N GLY A 545 20.80 3.60 -17.41
CA GLY A 545 20.42 3.70 -18.82
C GLY A 545 21.57 4.15 -19.72
N THR A 546 21.27 4.45 -20.99
CA THR A 546 22.25 4.97 -21.98
C THR A 546 22.08 6.47 -22.25
N ALA A 547 21.12 7.14 -21.60
CA ALA A 547 20.79 8.52 -21.88
C ALA A 547 21.74 9.46 -21.14
N THR A 548 22.36 10.39 -21.87
CA THR A 548 23.16 11.46 -21.27
C THR A 548 22.22 12.38 -20.49
N PRO A 549 22.44 12.60 -19.17
CA PRO A 549 21.62 13.52 -18.40
C PRO A 549 21.70 14.92 -19.02
N SER A 550 20.56 15.61 -19.11
CA SER A 550 20.55 17.03 -19.44
C SER A 550 21.34 17.79 -18.37
N LYS A 551 22.18 18.75 -18.77
CA LYS A 551 22.93 19.59 -17.82
C LYS A 551 21.98 20.20 -16.80
N VAL A 552 22.13 19.76 -15.55
CA VAL A 552 21.35 20.27 -14.43
C VAL A 552 21.68 21.75 -14.27
N ARG A 553 20.65 22.61 -14.22
CA ARG A 553 20.84 24.05 -13.97
C ARG A 553 21.55 24.24 -12.63
N SER A 554 22.48 25.19 -12.58
CA SER A 554 23.14 25.64 -11.35
C SER A 554 22.14 25.90 -10.23
N PRO A 555 22.49 25.65 -8.96
CA PRO A 555 21.60 25.86 -7.83
C PRO A 555 21.02 27.29 -7.86
N ARG A 556 19.71 27.42 -7.66
CA ARG A 556 19.06 28.72 -7.47
C ARG A 556 19.65 29.39 -6.23
N GLN A 557 19.64 30.73 -6.22
CA GLN A 557 20.12 31.56 -5.12
C GLN A 557 19.58 31.05 -3.78
N ALA A 558 20.46 30.92 -2.77
CA ALA A 558 20.08 30.50 -1.44
C ALA A 558 18.99 31.41 -0.87
N PHE A 559 17.94 30.83 -0.30
CA PHE A 559 16.90 31.58 0.40
C PHE A 559 17.50 32.36 1.57
N ILE A 560 17.18 33.66 1.64
CA ILE A 560 17.55 34.55 2.73
C ILE A 560 16.27 35.25 3.21
N PRO A 561 15.89 35.10 4.48
CA PRO A 561 14.70 35.76 5.02
C PRO A 561 14.83 37.29 4.94
N THR A 562 13.74 37.96 4.60
CA THR A 562 13.67 39.43 4.63
C THR A 562 13.80 39.96 6.06
N THR A 563 14.14 41.25 6.22
CA THR A 563 14.24 41.87 7.57
C THR A 563 12.93 41.77 8.37
N ALA A 564 11.78 41.85 7.70
CA ALA A 564 10.48 41.65 8.34
C ALA A 564 10.34 40.20 8.86
N GLN A 565 10.62 39.21 8.00
CA GLN A 565 10.60 37.80 8.40
C GLN A 565 11.57 37.50 9.54
N GLN A 566 12.79 38.04 9.51
CA GLN A 566 13.76 37.86 10.60
C GLN A 566 13.22 38.38 11.94
N LYS A 567 12.58 39.55 11.94
CA LYS A 567 11.97 40.13 13.15
C LYS A 567 10.83 39.25 13.67
N ASP A 568 9.97 38.76 12.77
CA ASP A 568 8.83 37.94 13.14
C ASP A 568 9.30 36.58 13.69
N ILE A 569 10.27 35.93 13.02
CA ILE A 569 10.89 34.69 13.51
C ILE A 569 11.50 34.91 14.89
N ALA A 570 12.28 35.98 15.10
CA ALA A 570 12.89 36.27 16.39
C ALA A 570 11.84 36.48 17.50
N SER A 571 10.74 37.17 17.17
CA SER A 571 9.61 37.34 18.10
C SER A 571 8.97 36.01 18.47
N HIS A 572 8.74 35.12 17.50
CA HIS A 572 8.18 33.80 17.77
C HIS A 572 9.14 32.90 18.57
N LEU A 573 10.44 32.92 18.26
CA LEU A 573 11.45 32.19 19.03
C LEU A 573 11.43 32.62 20.50
N GLY A 574 11.37 33.93 20.76
CA GLY A 574 11.24 34.49 22.10
C GLY A 574 9.94 34.06 22.80
N ALA A 575 8.80 34.09 22.11
CA ALA A 575 7.50 33.68 22.65
C ALA A 575 7.46 32.18 23.01
N LEU A 576 8.13 31.33 22.23
CA LEU A 576 8.27 29.91 22.51
C LEU A 576 9.36 29.58 23.55
N GLY A 577 10.21 30.55 23.90
CA GLY A 577 11.37 30.33 24.76
C GLY A 577 12.42 29.40 24.13
N LEU A 578 12.57 29.48 22.80
CA LEU A 578 13.62 28.75 22.08
C LEU A 578 14.94 29.54 22.13
N ASP A 579 15.98 28.92 22.70
CA ASP A 579 17.29 29.54 22.93
C ASP A 579 18.17 29.42 21.67
N MET A 580 17.80 30.16 20.63
CA MET A 580 18.54 30.23 19.37
C MET A 580 18.29 31.56 18.64
N SER A 581 19.25 32.00 17.84
CA SER A 581 19.04 33.10 16.89
C SER A 581 18.33 32.62 15.61
N VAL A 582 17.90 33.57 14.77
CA VAL A 582 17.35 33.27 13.44
C VAL A 582 18.39 32.54 12.57
N ASP A 583 19.65 32.94 12.65
CA ASP A 583 20.74 32.29 11.91
C ASP A 583 20.98 30.86 12.39
N ASP A 584 20.96 30.64 13.72
CA ASP A 584 21.08 29.31 14.30
C ASP A 584 19.92 28.40 13.86
N LEU A 585 18.70 28.92 13.80
CA LEU A 585 17.54 28.20 13.29
C LEU A 585 17.79 27.72 11.86
N PHE A 586 18.10 28.63 10.92
CA PHE A 586 18.30 28.24 9.52
C PHE A 586 19.52 27.33 9.32
N ALA A 587 20.57 27.49 10.13
CA ALA A 587 21.69 26.57 10.15
C ALA A 587 21.26 25.16 10.60
N PHE A 588 20.43 25.05 11.65
CA PHE A 588 19.87 23.78 12.10
C PHE A 588 18.92 23.17 11.06
N LEU A 589 18.03 23.97 10.45
CA LEU A 589 17.09 23.50 9.43
C LEU A 589 17.82 22.85 8.26
N ARG A 590 18.86 23.53 7.76
CA ARG A 590 19.71 23.02 6.68
C ARG A 590 20.44 21.74 7.11
N ALA A 591 21.14 21.79 8.24
CA ALA A 591 21.92 20.66 8.72
C ALA A 591 21.05 19.42 8.98
N GLY A 592 19.87 19.57 9.57
CA GLY A 592 18.95 18.46 9.85
C GLY A 592 18.51 17.72 8.58
N ILE A 593 18.25 18.46 7.51
CA ILE A 593 17.83 17.89 6.22
C ILE A 593 19.01 17.20 5.52
N GLU A 594 20.16 17.89 5.40
CA GLU A 594 21.34 17.37 4.67
C GLU A 594 21.94 16.15 5.37
N LEU A 595 22.11 16.23 6.69
CA LEU A 595 22.78 15.18 7.46
C LEU A 595 21.96 13.90 7.53
N ARG A 596 20.63 13.97 7.46
CA ARG A 596 19.78 12.78 7.38
C ARG A 596 20.09 11.97 6.12
N GLU A 597 20.16 12.62 4.96
CA GLU A 597 20.49 11.94 3.69
C GLU A 597 21.92 11.44 3.67
N LEU A 598 22.88 12.26 4.13
CA LEU A 598 24.28 11.87 4.17
C LEU A 598 24.52 10.66 5.08
N ALA A 599 23.95 10.66 6.29
CA ALA A 599 24.10 9.54 7.20
C ALA A 599 23.54 8.25 6.60
N LYS A 600 22.38 8.33 5.91
CA LYS A 600 21.82 7.20 5.17
C LYS A 600 22.75 6.70 4.09
N PHE A 601 23.31 7.61 3.30
CA PHE A 601 24.23 7.29 2.23
C PHE A 601 25.52 6.61 2.72
N GLU A 602 26.06 7.06 3.86
CA GLU A 602 27.29 6.51 4.42
C GLU A 602 27.08 5.14 5.06
N PHE A 603 26.04 4.96 5.89
CA PHE A 603 25.87 3.67 6.57
C PHE A 603 25.55 2.53 5.61
N THR A 604 24.90 2.81 4.47
CA THR A 604 24.61 1.77 3.48
C THR A 604 25.89 1.23 2.83
N ARG A 605 27.01 1.96 2.86
CA ARG A 605 28.30 1.41 2.39
C ARG A 605 28.77 0.21 3.22
N ASN A 606 28.43 0.14 4.51
CA ASN A 606 28.78 -1.01 5.36
C ASN A 606 27.85 -2.20 5.12
N LEU A 607 26.64 -1.95 4.63
CA LEU A 607 25.64 -2.97 4.34
C LEU A 607 25.87 -3.65 2.98
N SER A 608 26.41 -2.88 2.03
CA SER A 608 26.47 -3.21 0.60
C SER A 608 27.71 -3.96 0.13
#